data_AF-A0A2A9FZU3-F1
#
_entry.id   AF-A0A2A9FZU3-F1
#
_cell.length_a   1.000
_cell.length_b   1.000
_cell.length_c   1.000
_cell.angle_alpha   90.00
_cell.angle_beta   90.00
_cell.angle_gamma   90.00
#
_symmetry.space_group_name_H-M   'P 1'
#
loop_
_entity.id
_entity.type
_entity.pdbx_description
1 polymer ?
#
loop_
_entity_poly.entity_id
_entity_poly.type
_entity_poly.pdbx_seq_one_letter_code
_entity_poly.pdbx_strand_id
1 'polypeptide(L)' 'MLQKGFGYGLGGDGDFVYLDTLDRYGVIVEAIEVPAVRRPSEVLRHEGVTLATAG' A
#
# COMPACT_ATOMS: atom_id res chain seq x y z
N MET A 1 2.70 18.29 1.88
CA MET A 1 3.07 16.86 2.00
C MET A 1 2.41 16.35 3.26
N LEU A 2 1.53 15.34 3.16
CA LEU A 2 0.69 14.88 4.29
C LEU A 2 1.43 13.86 5.15
N GLN A 3 2.08 12.90 4.51
CA GLN A 3 2.79 11.83 5.20
C GLN A 3 3.90 11.28 4.29
N LYS A 4 4.96 10.78 4.91
CA LYS A 4 5.99 9.96 4.26
C LYS A 4 6.37 8.80 5.16
N GLY A 5 6.84 7.72 4.57
CA GLY A 5 7.36 6.57 5.30
C GLY A 5 8.21 5.69 4.40
N PHE A 6 8.83 4.70 5.01
CA PHE A 6 9.76 3.79 4.34
C PHE A 6 9.77 2.42 5.03
N GLY A 7 10.30 1.42 4.34
CA GLY A 7 10.58 0.09 4.88
C GLY A 7 9.39 -0.86 4.95
N TYR A 8 8.43 -0.72 4.05
CA TYR A 8 7.26 -1.60 3.95
C TYR A 8 7.53 -2.88 3.16
N GLY A 9 8.61 -2.94 2.37
CA GLY A 9 9.08 -4.15 1.73
C GLY A 9 9.45 -5.24 2.74
N LEU A 10 9.49 -6.50 2.29
CA LEU A 10 9.87 -7.62 3.16
C LEU A 10 11.30 -7.44 3.72
N GLY A 11 12.21 -6.86 2.92
CA GLY A 11 13.59 -6.59 3.31
C GLY A 11 13.79 -5.26 4.05
N GLY A 12 12.72 -4.51 4.33
CA GLY A 12 12.81 -3.15 4.90
C GLY A 12 13.15 -2.08 3.86
N ASP A 13 12.98 -2.38 2.58
CA ASP A 13 13.07 -1.45 1.46
C ASP A 13 11.72 -0.78 1.12
N GLY A 14 11.76 0.16 0.18
CA GLY A 14 10.59 0.89 -0.33
C GLY A 14 10.35 2.21 0.39
N ASP A 15 10.11 3.26 -0.40
CA ASP A 15 9.67 4.59 0.05
C ASP A 15 8.26 4.94 -0.44
N PHE A 16 7.54 5.74 0.35
CA PHE A 16 6.26 6.32 -0.09
C PHE A 16 6.03 7.74 0.42
N VAL A 17 5.18 8.47 -0.29
CA VAL A 17 4.70 9.81 0.08
C VAL A 17 3.22 10.00 -0.29
N TYR A 18 2.48 10.60 0.63
CA TYR A 18 1.14 11.13 0.38
C TYR A 18 1.21 12.64 0.08
N LEU A 19 0.75 13.00 -1.10
CA LEU A 19 0.69 14.37 -1.59
C LEU A 19 -0.69 14.96 -1.31
N ASP A 20 -0.70 16.18 -0.75
CA ASP A 20 -1.95 16.91 -0.59
C ASP A 20 -2.37 17.51 -1.93
N THR A 21 -3.31 16.84 -2.57
CA THR A 21 -3.85 17.21 -3.89
C THR A 21 -5.36 17.44 -3.83
N LEU A 22 -5.94 17.47 -2.63
CA LEU A 22 -7.38 17.43 -2.40
C LEU A 22 -8.07 18.67 -2.97
N ASP A 23 -7.56 19.86 -2.66
CA ASP A 23 -8.18 21.12 -3.09
C ASP A 23 -8.23 21.28 -4.61
N ARG A 24 -7.24 20.71 -5.32
CA ARG A 24 -7.11 20.87 -6.78
C ARG A 24 -7.76 19.75 -7.57
N TYR A 25 -7.69 18.52 -7.08
CA TYR A 25 -8.07 17.33 -7.84
C TYR A 25 -9.11 16.45 -7.15
N GLY A 26 -9.53 16.77 -5.91
CA GLY A 26 -10.51 16.00 -5.16
C GLY A 26 -10.01 14.65 -4.65
N VAL A 27 -8.71 14.39 -4.74
CA VAL A 27 -8.07 13.14 -4.30
C VAL A 27 -6.76 13.42 -3.58
N ILE A 28 -6.34 12.50 -2.73
CA ILE A 28 -4.97 12.43 -2.20
C ILE A 28 -4.20 11.42 -3.05
N VAL A 29 -3.03 11.79 -3.56
CA VAL A 29 -2.18 10.90 -4.34
C VAL A 29 -1.13 10.26 -3.46
N GLU A 30 -1.02 8.94 -3.51
CA GLU A 30 0.12 8.18 -2.99
C GLU A 30 1.11 7.90 -4.13
N ALA A 31 2.36 8.29 -3.94
CA ALA A 31 3.47 7.80 -4.75
C ALA A 31 4.24 6.78 -3.90
N ILE A 32 4.25 5.53 -4.37
CA ILE A 32 4.82 4.38 -3.66
C ILE A 32 5.81 3.65 -4.57
N GLU A 33 6.99 3.36 -4.05
CA GLU A 33 7.99 2.55 -4.74
C GLU A 33 7.55 1.08 -4.80
N VAL A 34 7.89 0.35 -5.85
CA VAL A 34 7.70 -1.10 -5.85
C VAL A 34 8.92 -1.72 -5.16
N PRO A 35 8.77 -2.37 -3.98
CA PRO A 35 9.89 -2.95 -3.28
C PRO A 35 10.39 -4.20 -4.02
N ALA A 36 11.62 -4.61 -3.76
CA ALA A 36 12.23 -5.81 -4.33
C ALA A 36 11.40 -7.07 -4.04
N VAL A 37 10.86 -7.16 -2.82
CA VAL A 37 9.92 -8.23 -2.44
C VAL A 37 8.76 -7.64 -1.64
N ARG A 38 7.54 -7.82 -2.15
CA ARG A 38 6.31 -7.44 -1.45
C ARG A 38 6.04 -8.38 -0.28
N ARG A 39 5.53 -7.85 0.83
CA ARG A 39 4.91 -8.69 1.86
C ARG A 39 3.65 -9.34 1.28
N PRO A 40 3.40 -10.63 1.54
CA PRO A 40 2.19 -11.28 1.09
C PRO A 40 0.96 -10.60 1.71
N SER A 41 -0.10 -10.43 0.93
CA SER A 41 -1.38 -9.95 1.45
C SER A 41 -1.94 -10.92 2.48
N GLU A 42 -2.55 -10.39 3.53
CA GLU A 42 -3.29 -11.20 4.48
C GLU A 42 -4.57 -11.74 3.83
N VAL A 43 -4.95 -12.97 4.17
CA VAL A 43 -6.24 -13.55 3.78
C VAL A 43 -7.26 -13.13 4.82
N LEU A 44 -8.19 -12.26 4.42
CA LEU A 44 -9.35 -11.95 5.23
C LEU A 44 -10.28 -13.18 5.24
N ARG A 45 -10.43 -13.81 6.41
CA ARG A 45 -11.44 -14.84 6.62
C ARG A 45 -12.70 -14.18 7.15
N HIS A 46 -13.73 -14.09 6.33
CA HIS A 46 -15.10 -13.91 6.82
C HIS A 46 -15.65 -15.30 7.16
N GLU A 47 -16.24 -15.47 8.35
CA GLU A 47 -16.89 -16.73 8.71
C GLU A 47 -17.82 -17.20 7.56
N GLY A 48 -17.50 -18.35 6.98
CA GLY A 48 -18.33 -19.00 5.95
C GLY A 48 -17.93 -18.83 4.47
N VAL A 49 -16.98 -17.98 4.08
CA VAL A 49 -16.56 -17.85 2.66
C VAL A 49 -15.05 -17.71 2.53
N THR A 50 -14.40 -18.67 1.86
CA THR A 50 -13.01 -18.55 1.41
C THR A 50 -13.01 -17.92 0.02
N LEU A 51 -12.58 -16.67 -0.10
CA LEU A 51 -12.32 -16.05 -1.41
C LEU A 51 -10.94 -16.52 -1.89
N ALA A 52 -10.91 -17.06 -3.12
CA ALA A 52 -9.73 -17.69 -3.70
C ALA A 52 -8.58 -16.68 -3.94
N THR A 53 -7.36 -17.21 -3.78
CA THR A 53 -6.06 -16.54 -3.88
C THR A 53 -5.86 -15.88 -5.25
N ALA A 54 -5.51 -14.59 -5.28
CA ALA A 54 -4.90 -13.96 -6.45
C ALA A 54 -3.42 -14.39 -6.48
N GLY A 55 -3.03 -15.04 -7.57
CA GLY A 55 -1.66 -15.53 -7.83
C GLY A 55 -0.68 -14.44 -8.22
#